data_AF-A0A380NW18-F1
#
_entry.id   AF-A0A380NW18-F1
#
_cell.length_a   1.000
_cell.length_b   1.000
_cell.length_c   1.000
_cell.angle_alpha   90.00
_cell.angle_beta   90.00
_cell.angle_gamma   90.00
#
_symmetry.space_group_name_H-M   'P 1'
#
loop_
_entity.id
_entity.type
_entity.pdbx_description
1 polymer ?
#
loop_
_entity_poly.entity_id
_entity_poly.type
_entity_poly.pdbx_seq_one_letter_code
_entity_poly.pdbx_strand_id
1 'polypeptide(L)'
;MANAGADTNGSQFFIDQNHDNQMKKIDRNQYPEKIYKAYRNGGNPSLDGKYTVFGQVTDGMQVVDQIAAGKVKMSESNEQSKPVNPVKIKQSLS
;
A
#
# COMPACT_ATOMS: atom_id res chain seq x y z
N MET A 1 -5.08 4.68 -3.62
CA MET A 1 -6.49 4.84 -3.24
C MET A 1 -7.14 3.48 -3.32
N ALA A 2 -7.92 3.05 -2.32
CA ALA A 2 -8.74 1.85 -2.48
C ALA A 2 -9.94 2.17 -3.39
N ASN A 3 -10.38 1.20 -4.18
CA ASN A 3 -11.51 1.33 -5.09
C ASN A 3 -12.20 -0.03 -5.31
N ALA A 4 -13.39 0.00 -5.89
CA ALA A 4 -14.17 -1.16 -6.32
C ALA A 4 -14.19 -1.30 -7.86
N GLY A 5 -13.20 -0.70 -8.54
CA GLY A 5 -13.16 -0.54 -9.99
C GLY A 5 -12.73 0.87 -10.42
N ALA A 6 -12.55 1.07 -11.73
CA ALA A 6 -12.20 2.38 -12.28
C ALA A 6 -13.19 3.46 -11.83
N ASP A 7 -12.67 4.64 -11.50
CA ASP A 7 -13.46 5.82 -11.11
C ASP A 7 -14.36 5.65 -9.86
N THR A 8 -14.05 4.69 -8.99
CA THR A 8 -14.79 4.45 -7.73
C THR A 8 -14.00 4.79 -6.46
N ASN A 9 -12.99 5.66 -6.59
CA ASN A 9 -12.22 6.13 -5.44
C ASN A 9 -13.13 6.88 -4.45
N GLY A 10 -13.17 6.42 -3.19
CA GLY A 10 -13.81 7.12 -2.07
C GLY A 10 -12.78 7.73 -1.12
N SER A 11 -13.01 7.64 0.18
CA SER A 11 -12.07 8.08 1.22
C SER A 11 -11.10 6.99 1.69
N GLN A 12 -11.30 5.73 1.27
CA GLN A 12 -10.46 4.63 1.69
C GLN A 12 -9.11 4.64 0.96
N PHE A 13 -8.05 4.38 1.69
CA PHE A 13 -6.70 4.21 1.16
C PHE A 13 -6.01 3.03 1.86
N PHE A 14 -4.89 2.60 1.28
CA PHE A 14 -4.02 1.58 1.84
C PHE A 14 -2.57 2.02 1.67
N ILE A 15 -1.68 1.43 2.46
CA ILE A 15 -0.23 1.59 2.35
C ILE A 15 0.33 0.29 1.82
N ASP A 16 1.12 0.36 0.75
CA ASP A 16 1.90 -0.76 0.27
C ASP A 16 3.15 -0.91 1.15
N GLN A 17 3.26 -2.05 1.84
CA GLN A 17 4.34 -2.36 2.78
C GLN A 17 5.37 -3.34 2.18
N ASN A 18 5.29 -3.64 0.88
CA ASN A 18 6.27 -4.50 0.23
C ASN A 18 7.64 -3.79 0.17
N HIS A 19 8.64 -4.35 0.83
CA HIS A 19 10.02 -3.85 0.86
C HIS A 19 10.94 -4.51 -0.17
N ASP A 20 10.45 -5.53 -0.86
CA ASP A 20 11.27 -6.31 -1.79
C ASP A 20 11.61 -5.51 -3.05
N ASN A 21 12.80 -5.75 -3.60
CA ASN A 21 13.20 -5.21 -4.88
C ASN A 21 12.31 -5.75 -6.02
N GLN A 22 11.44 -4.88 -6.56
CA GLN A 22 10.51 -5.22 -7.65
C GLN A 22 11.05 -4.91 -9.05
N MET A 23 12.28 -4.39 -9.20
CA MET A 23 12.82 -3.99 -10.50
C MET A 23 12.83 -5.12 -11.54
N LYS A 24 12.88 -6.39 -11.10
CA LYS A 24 12.83 -7.57 -11.98
C LYS A 24 11.43 -7.86 -12.53
N LYS A 25 10.38 -7.30 -11.95
CA LYS A 25 8.98 -7.50 -12.36
C LYS A 25 8.47 -6.44 -13.33
N ILE A 26 9.30 -5.45 -13.65
CA ILE A 26 8.96 -4.32 -14.53
C ILE A 26 9.98 -4.18 -15.64
N ASP A 27 9.52 -3.66 -16.77
CA ASP A 27 10.37 -3.33 -17.91
C ASP A 27 10.91 -1.90 -17.75
N ARG A 28 12.25 -1.74 -17.83
CA ARG A 28 12.91 -0.42 -17.75
C ARG A 28 12.42 0.55 -18.83
N ASN A 29 11.99 0.05 -19.99
CA ASN A 29 11.54 0.89 -21.10
C ASN A 29 10.10 1.40 -20.94
N GLN A 30 9.32 0.79 -20.06
CA GLN A 30 7.92 1.16 -19.82
C GLN A 30 7.76 2.20 -18.70
N TYR A 31 8.82 2.46 -17.94
CA TYR A 31 8.80 3.35 -16.78
C TYR A 31 9.86 4.45 -16.90
N PRO A 32 9.56 5.69 -16.46
CA PRO A 32 10.59 6.70 -16.27
C PRO A 32 11.70 6.19 -15.34
N GLU A 33 12.96 6.52 -15.62
CA GLU A 33 14.13 5.97 -14.91
C GLU A 33 14.03 6.14 -13.38
N LYS A 34 13.53 7.28 -12.92
CA LYS A 34 13.34 7.56 -11.49
C LYS A 34 12.36 6.57 -10.84
N ILE A 35 11.27 6.23 -11.53
CA ILE A 35 10.25 5.28 -11.05
C ILE A 35 10.81 3.86 -11.09
N TYR A 36 11.47 3.48 -12.19
CA TYR A 36 12.13 2.18 -12.31
C TYR A 36 13.13 1.93 -11.16
N LYS A 37 13.95 2.94 -10.81
CA LYS A 37 14.89 2.85 -9.68
C LYS A 37 14.19 2.86 -8.32
N ALA A 38 13.07 3.57 -8.18
CA ALA A 38 12.31 3.60 -6.93
C ALA A 38 11.79 2.21 -6.54
N TYR A 39 11.39 1.39 -7.51
CA TYR A 39 10.99 0.00 -7.31
C TYR A 39 12.08 -0.92 -6.74
N ARG A 40 13.33 -0.45 -6.62
CA ARG A 40 14.37 -1.16 -5.87
C ARG A 40 14.03 -1.30 -4.39
N ASN A 41 13.32 -0.32 -3.84
CA ASN A 41 13.07 -0.17 -2.41
C ASN A 41 11.65 -0.60 -2.01
N GLY A 42 10.94 -1.34 -2.87
CA GLY A 42 9.58 -1.79 -2.59
C GLY A 42 8.54 -1.37 -3.63
N GLY A 43 7.27 -1.46 -3.21
CA GLY A 43 6.09 -1.18 -4.03
C GLY A 43 5.49 -2.42 -4.69
N ASN A 44 4.42 -2.23 -5.46
CA ASN A 44 3.70 -3.33 -6.10
C ASN A 44 3.28 -2.92 -7.53
N PRO A 45 4.09 -3.22 -8.54
CA PRO A 45 3.83 -2.80 -9.91
C PRO A 45 2.56 -3.42 -10.52
N SER A 46 2.02 -4.51 -9.94
CA SER A 46 0.75 -5.09 -10.40
C SER A 46 -0.47 -4.20 -10.14
N LEU A 47 -0.33 -3.19 -9.27
CA LEU A 47 -1.35 -2.21 -8.92
C LEU A 47 -1.29 -0.95 -9.80
N ASP A 48 -0.21 -0.76 -10.57
CA ASP A 48 -0.03 0.39 -11.45
C ASP A 48 -1.18 0.48 -12.46
N GLY A 49 -1.63 1.71 -12.71
CA GLY A 49 -2.76 2.00 -13.60
C GLY A 49 -4.14 1.62 -13.06
N LYS A 50 -4.22 0.79 -12.01
CA LYS A 50 -5.49 0.37 -11.37
C LYS A 50 -5.79 1.14 -10.08
N TYR A 51 -4.75 1.52 -9.35
CA TYR A 51 -4.87 2.21 -8.07
C TYR A 51 -4.07 3.51 -8.09
N THR A 52 -4.72 4.63 -7.80
CA THR A 52 -4.06 5.93 -7.78
C THR A 52 -3.06 6.02 -6.61
N VAL A 53 -1.78 6.20 -6.91
CA VAL A 53 -0.75 6.55 -5.93
C VAL A 53 -0.77 8.08 -5.75
N PHE A 54 -0.98 8.54 -4.52
CA PHE A 54 -1.10 9.98 -4.20
C PHE A 54 -0.13 10.45 -3.11
N GLY A 55 0.63 9.54 -2.52
CA GLY A 55 1.57 9.86 -1.44
C GLY A 55 2.52 8.71 -1.17
N GLN A 56 3.56 9.00 -0.39
CA GLN A 56 4.56 8.04 0.06
C GLN A 56 4.87 8.32 1.53
N VAL A 57 5.03 7.26 2.31
CA VAL A 57 5.53 7.37 3.69
C VAL A 57 7.01 7.74 3.64
N THR A 58 7.35 8.94 4.14
CA THR A 58 8.74 9.43 4.20
C THR A 58 9.38 9.22 5.57
N ASP A 59 8.57 9.10 6.62
CA ASP A 59 8.97 8.76 7.98
C ASP A 59 7.90 7.90 8.65
N GLY A 60 8.31 7.09 9.63
CA GLY A 60 7.40 6.24 10.40
C GLY A 60 7.03 4.90 9.76
N MET A 61 7.79 4.42 8.77
CA MET A 61 7.51 3.12 8.13
C MET A 61 7.53 1.95 9.12
N GLN A 62 8.38 2.03 10.15
CA GLN A 62 8.40 1.09 11.28
C GLN A 62 7.03 0.96 12.01
N VAL A 63 6.23 2.03 12.05
CA VAL A 63 4.88 2.00 12.64
C VAL A 63 3.94 1.23 11.71
N VAL A 64 4.06 1.42 10.40
CA VAL A 64 3.31 0.63 9.41
C VAL A 64 3.65 -0.85 9.54
N ASP A 65 4.93 -1.20 9.68
CA ASP A 65 5.37 -2.58 9.88
C ASP A 65 4.77 -3.21 11.15
N GLN A 66 4.73 -2.46 12.25
CA GLN A 66 4.11 -2.92 13.50
C GLN A 66 2.59 -3.15 13.36
N ILE A 67 1.89 -2.29 12.61
CA ILE A 67 0.46 -2.45 12.33
C ILE A 67 0.23 -3.71 11.48
N ALA A 68 1.04 -3.91 10.43
CA ALA A 68 0.93 -5.05 9.52
C ALA A 68 1.20 -6.39 10.22
N ALA A 69 2.10 -6.42 11.21
CA ALA A 69 2.39 -7.60 12.03
C ALA A 69 1.32 -7.90 13.11
N GLY A 70 0.33 -7.03 13.28
CA GLY A 70 -0.72 -7.18 14.29
C GLY A 70 -1.56 -8.45 14.11
N LYS A 71 -2.02 -9.03 15.22
CA LYS A 71 -2.93 -10.19 15.17
C LYS A 71 -4.25 -9.82 14.50
N VAL A 72 -4.66 -10.65 13.55
CA VAL A 72 -5.92 -10.56 12.82
C VAL A 72 -6.82 -11.75 13.14
N LYS A 73 -8.12 -11.56 12.95
CA LYS A 73 -9.18 -12.57 13.04
C LYS A 73 -9.97 -12.58 11.73
N MET A 74 -10.86 -13.56 11.61
CA MET A 74 -11.78 -13.65 10.49
C MET A 74 -12.63 -12.37 10.36
N SER A 75 -12.70 -11.85 9.14
CA SER A 75 -13.53 -10.72 8.75
C SER A 75 -14.95 -11.19 8.40
N GLU A 76 -15.85 -10.24 8.17
CA GLU A 76 -17.22 -10.53 7.72
C GLU A 76 -17.24 -11.14 6.30
N SER A 77 -16.16 -10.98 5.54
CA SER A 77 -15.98 -11.54 4.20
C SER A 77 -15.24 -12.89 4.21
N ASN A 78 -15.10 -13.55 5.37
CA ASN A 78 -14.36 -14.81 5.54
C ASN A 78 -12.87 -14.74 5.16
N GLU A 79 -12.23 -13.61 5.45
CA GLU A 79 -10.78 -13.42 5.29
C GLU A 79 -10.11 -13.17 6.64
N GLN A 80 -8.88 -13.67 6.83
CA GLN A 80 -8.11 -13.37 8.03
C GLN A 80 -7.47 -11.97 7.97
N SER A 81 -8.30 -10.92 7.97
CA SER A 81 -7.89 -9.55 7.69
C SER A 81 -8.40 -8.50 8.71
N LYS A 82 -9.29 -8.88 9.64
CA LYS A 82 -9.83 -7.94 10.65
C LYS A 82 -8.92 -7.88 11.88
N PRO A 83 -8.36 -6.72 12.28
CA PRO A 83 -7.52 -6.65 13.47
C PRO A 83 -8.23 -7.12 14.74
N VAL A 84 -7.55 -7.91 15.57
CA VAL A 84 -8.05 -8.28 16.91
C VAL A 84 -8.09 -7.05 17.81
N ASN A 85 -7.04 -6.23 17.76
CA ASN A 85 -6.92 -4.95 18.45
C ASN A 85 -6.89 -3.83 17.39
N PRO A 86 -8.01 -3.13 17.15
CA PRO A 86 -8.09 -2.13 16.10
C PRO A 86 -7.16 -0.94 16.32
N VAL A 87 -6.37 -0.61 15.30
CA VAL A 87 -5.56 0.61 15.24
C VAL A 87 -6.40 1.71 14.60
N LYS A 88 -6.36 2.93 15.17
CA LYS A 88 -7.17 4.07 14.73
C LYS A 88 -6.30 5.29 14.48
N ILE A 89 -6.56 5.99 13.38
CA ILE A 89 -6.04 7.33 13.14
C ILE A 89 -6.80 8.27 14.08
N LYS A 90 -6.09 8.94 15.00
CA LYS A 90 -6.72 9.84 15.99
C LYS A 90 -6.96 11.23 15.43
N GLN A 91 -6.02 11.72 14.63
CA GLN A 91 -6.06 13.02 14.00
C GLN A 91 -5.23 12.98 12.71
N SER A 92 -5.61 13.83 11.77
CA SER A 92 -4.83 14.15 10.57
C SER A 92 -4.57 15.65 10.58
N LEU A 93 -3.33 16.04 10.33
CA LEU A 93 -3.00 17.44 10.10
C LEU A 93 -3.23 17.74 8.62
N SER A 94 -3.96 18.82 8.35
CA SER A 94 -4.16 19.41 7.02
C SER A 94 -3.22 20.58 6.82
#